data_AF-A0AAN1QDX9-F1
#
_entry.id   AF-A0AAN1QDX9-F1
#
_cell.length_a   1.000
_cell.length_b   1.000
_cell.length_c   1.000
_cell.angle_alpha   90.00
_cell.angle_beta   90.00
_cell.angle_gamma   90.00
#
_symmetry.space_group_name_H-M   'P 1'
#
loop_
_entity.id
_entity.type
_entity.pdbx_description
1 polymer ?
#
loop_
_entity_poly.entity_id
_entity_poly.type
_entity_poly.pdbx_seq_one_letter_code
_entity_poly.pdbx_strand_id
1 'polypeptide(L)'
;MDDQILIIDDDDLSLPDAQQAGWKVMIVDDEPEVHRITKITLNKFEFDNRPIDFLHAYSAAQAKELLATTPDVALLLLDVVMEVDHAGLDVVKYVREDLQNKMVRIVLRTGQPGQAPEDDVVTNYDINDYKDKTELTSQKLRTLLRASLRSYRDIRTLESNRQGLEKVIEASKGIFEKRALRQFVEGAQEQLSALLHLGETQIYDVKQYAYEVKDQVLEPLLPGHPAMLLTEAPEILRQAMSKRSNVYNATQMVLYCQNPRHHLLFHIETTRQLSQIDTSLLTLFTENIIVALENIRLNEVIADNQREIIYRIGELVETRSKESGLHVKRVALYTEQFCHLMGMSEEQSELVKRASPLHDIGKVGIPDAILHKPGKLTQEEWEIMKTHAQLGQDMLSGSDLALFQIGATIAGNHHEKWNGSGYPRGLKGADIPLEGRIVALADVFDALGSDRCYKKAWPLDKVLALIEEEKGQHFDPQLVELMMANLDKFLEIREQNKDVYIGEH
;
A
#
# COMPACT_ATOMS: atom_id res chain seq x y z
N MET A 1 -14.84 28.76 13.39
CA MET A 1 -15.38 27.59 12.70
C MET A 1 -14.29 26.56 12.84
N ASP A 2 -14.44 25.75 13.88
CA ASP A 2 -13.46 24.77 14.33
C ASP A 2 -13.55 23.55 13.42
N ASP A 3 -12.51 23.33 12.60
CA ASP A 3 -12.29 22.05 11.94
C ASP A 3 -11.58 21.13 12.93
N GLN A 4 -12.39 20.45 13.75
CA GLN A 4 -11.95 19.27 14.48
C GLN A 4 -11.68 18.15 13.46
N ILE A 5 -10.39 17.91 13.24
CA ILE A 5 -9.88 16.70 12.61
C ILE A 5 -10.37 15.52 13.47
N LEU A 6 -11.29 14.73 12.91
CA LEU A 6 -11.65 13.41 13.42
C LEU A 6 -10.43 12.50 13.28
N ILE A 7 -9.60 12.50 14.33
CA ILE A 7 -8.67 11.42 14.63
C ILE A 7 -9.58 10.22 14.95
N ILE A 8 -9.65 9.26 14.05
CA ILE A 8 -10.19 7.94 14.36
C ILE A 8 -9.10 7.30 15.22
N ASP A 9 -9.33 7.24 16.53
CA ASP A 9 -8.50 6.48 17.46
C ASP A 9 -8.48 5.01 16.98
N ASP A 10 -7.29 4.53 16.63
CA ASP A 10 -6.96 3.14 16.27
C ASP A 10 -6.93 2.20 17.51
N ASP A 11 -7.46 2.65 18.65
CA ASP A 11 -7.50 1.92 19.91
C ASP A 11 -8.91 1.34 20.15
N ASP A 12 -9.23 0.20 19.51
CA ASP A 12 -9.87 -0.96 20.17
C ASP A 12 -10.06 -2.16 19.23
N LEU A 13 -8.98 -2.72 18.69
CA LEU A 13 -8.98 -4.11 18.18
C LEU A 13 -7.73 -4.86 18.66
N SER A 14 -7.34 -4.68 19.93
CA SER A 14 -6.57 -5.71 20.60
C SER A 14 -7.47 -6.93 20.75
N LEU A 15 -7.22 -7.98 19.95
CA LEU A 15 -7.76 -9.30 20.22
C LEU A 15 -7.35 -9.67 21.66
N PRO A 16 -8.30 -9.87 22.60
CA PRO A 16 -7.94 -10.21 23.96
C PRO A 16 -7.19 -11.54 23.96
N ASP A 17 -6.13 -11.59 24.76
CA ASP A 17 -5.28 -12.73 25.07
C ASP A 17 -6.09 -14.05 25.03
N ALA A 18 -5.84 -14.89 24.03
CA ALA A 18 -6.58 -16.13 23.83
C ALA A 18 -6.16 -17.21 24.84
N GLN A 19 -6.53 -17.03 26.11
CA GLN A 19 -6.95 -18.16 26.93
C GLN A 19 -8.02 -18.92 26.13
N GLN A 20 -7.75 -20.18 25.78
CA GLN A 20 -8.57 -21.03 24.90
C GLN A 20 -10.08 -20.79 25.04
N ALA A 21 -10.63 -19.85 24.28
CA ALA A 21 -12.06 -19.61 24.23
C ALA A 21 -12.71 -20.84 23.59
N GLY A 22 -13.80 -21.34 24.15
CA GLY A 22 -14.50 -22.48 23.58
C GLY A 22 -15.16 -22.14 22.24
N TRP A 23 -15.55 -23.16 21.49
CA TRP A 23 -16.40 -22.98 20.32
C TRP A 23 -17.79 -22.54 20.78
N LYS A 24 -18.22 -21.33 20.39
CA LYS A 24 -19.52 -20.79 20.75
C LYS A 24 -20.62 -21.53 19.99
N VAL A 25 -21.40 -22.33 20.69
CA VAL A 25 -22.55 -23.06 20.15
C VAL A 25 -23.81 -22.53 20.83
N MET A 26 -24.72 -21.97 20.03
CA MET A 26 -25.98 -21.43 20.52
C MET A 26 -27.07 -22.48 20.45
N ILE A 27 -27.80 -22.67 21.55
CA ILE A 27 -29.02 -23.45 21.61
C ILE A 27 -30.18 -22.47 21.69
N VAL A 28 -31.09 -22.56 20.72
CA VAL A 28 -32.27 -21.72 20.63
C VAL A 28 -33.49 -22.64 20.66
N ASP A 29 -34.18 -22.66 21.79
CA ASP A 29 -35.34 -23.54 22.05
C ASP A 29 -36.11 -22.94 23.24
N ASP A 30 -37.44 -22.90 23.18
CA ASP A 30 -38.26 -22.37 24.28
C ASP A 30 -38.38 -23.37 25.45
N GLU A 31 -38.03 -24.64 25.24
CA GLU A 31 -38.04 -25.68 26.27
C GLU A 31 -36.71 -25.74 27.05
N PRO A 32 -36.70 -25.42 28.36
CA PRO A 32 -35.48 -25.46 29.18
C PRO A 32 -34.86 -26.87 29.32
N GLU A 33 -35.66 -27.91 29.10
CA GLU A 33 -35.20 -29.30 29.13
C GLU A 33 -34.24 -29.61 27.97
N VAL A 34 -34.52 -29.10 26.78
CA VAL A 34 -33.67 -29.32 25.60
C VAL A 34 -32.27 -28.74 25.83
N HIS A 35 -32.18 -27.58 26.47
CA HIS A 35 -30.91 -26.94 26.83
C HIS A 35 -30.09 -27.83 27.78
N ARG A 36 -30.74 -28.36 28.83
CA ARG A 36 -30.11 -29.24 29.82
C ARG A 36 -29.63 -30.55 29.19
N ILE A 37 -30.49 -31.22 28.42
CA ILE A 37 -30.17 -32.51 27.78
C ILE A 37 -29.04 -32.35 26.77
N THR A 38 -29.06 -31.29 25.97
CA THR A 38 -28.01 -31.00 24.98
C THR A 38 -26.66 -30.80 25.67
N LYS A 39 -26.62 -30.02 26.77
CA LYS A 39 -25.40 -29.79 27.55
C LYS A 39 -24.87 -31.06 28.21
N ILE A 40 -25.73 -31.91 28.76
CA ILE A 40 -25.33 -33.20 29.36
C ILE A 40 -24.78 -34.15 28.30
N THR A 41 -25.45 -34.24 27.15
CA THR A 41 -25.08 -35.12 26.04
C THR A 41 -23.71 -34.77 25.44
N LEU A 42 -23.43 -33.47 25.37
CA LEU A 42 -22.18 -32.93 24.86
C LEU A 42 -21.14 -32.66 25.95
N ASN A 43 -21.36 -33.17 27.17
CA ASN A 43 -20.38 -33.06 28.24
C ASN A 43 -19.04 -33.70 27.81
N LYS A 44 -17.94 -33.00 28.10
CA LYS A 44 -16.57 -33.36 27.66
C LYS A 44 -16.41 -33.53 26.14
N PHE A 45 -17.28 -32.92 25.35
CA PHE A 45 -17.03 -32.81 23.92
C PHE A 45 -15.98 -31.73 23.68
N GLU A 46 -14.98 -32.09 22.88
CA GLU A 46 -13.96 -31.17 22.40
C GLU A 46 -13.81 -31.34 20.89
N PHE A 47 -13.53 -30.22 20.22
CA PHE A 47 -13.15 -30.19 18.82
C PHE A 47 -11.90 -29.33 18.69
N ASP A 48 -10.87 -29.87 18.05
CA ASP A 48 -9.56 -29.21 17.91
C ASP A 48 -8.92 -28.80 19.25
N ASN A 49 -9.05 -29.68 20.27
CA ASN A 49 -8.60 -29.46 21.65
C ASN A 49 -9.21 -28.21 22.33
N ARG A 50 -10.34 -27.72 21.83
CA ARG A 50 -11.12 -26.63 22.43
C ARG A 50 -12.47 -27.15 22.93
N PRO A 51 -12.92 -26.70 24.12
CA PRO A 51 -14.23 -27.04 24.64
C PRO A 51 -15.34 -26.31 23.86
N ILE A 52 -16.59 -26.62 24.16
CA ILE A 52 -17.75 -25.87 23.67
C ILE A 52 -18.17 -24.85 24.73
N ASP A 53 -18.39 -23.62 24.31
CA ASP A 53 -19.07 -22.60 25.11
C ASP A 53 -20.52 -22.50 24.65
N PHE A 54 -21.44 -22.92 25.52
CA PHE A 54 -22.87 -22.90 25.20
C PHE A 54 -23.48 -21.53 25.45
N LEU A 55 -24.11 -20.97 24.42
CA LEU A 55 -25.01 -19.83 24.52
C LEU A 55 -26.46 -20.32 24.51
N HIS A 56 -27.31 -19.68 25.30
CA HIS A 56 -28.69 -20.11 25.47
C HIS A 56 -29.64 -18.97 25.14
N ALA A 57 -30.53 -19.18 24.18
CA ALA A 57 -31.65 -18.31 23.89
C ALA A 57 -32.95 -19.11 24.03
N TYR A 58 -33.92 -18.56 24.75
CA TYR A 58 -35.21 -19.21 24.99
C TYR A 58 -36.33 -18.62 24.11
N SER A 59 -35.95 -17.75 23.18
CA SER A 59 -36.87 -17.05 22.28
C SER A 59 -36.15 -16.61 21.02
N ALA A 60 -36.91 -16.39 19.94
CA ALA A 60 -36.37 -15.81 18.71
C ALA A 60 -35.79 -14.41 18.96
N ALA A 61 -36.42 -13.60 19.80
CA ALA A 61 -35.93 -12.25 20.15
C ALA A 61 -34.57 -12.31 20.86
N GLN A 62 -34.42 -13.17 21.87
CA GLN A 62 -33.15 -13.36 22.57
C GLN A 62 -32.06 -13.91 21.64
N ALA A 63 -32.42 -14.81 20.72
CA ALA A 63 -31.47 -15.33 19.75
C ALA A 63 -30.91 -14.21 18.86
N LYS A 64 -31.78 -13.35 18.32
CA LYS A 64 -31.37 -12.20 17.50
C LYS A 64 -30.45 -11.24 18.26
N GLU A 65 -30.77 -10.93 19.52
CA GLU A 65 -29.94 -10.06 20.38
C GLU A 65 -28.54 -10.66 20.63
N LEU A 66 -28.48 -11.96 20.97
CA LEU A 66 -27.19 -12.64 21.19
C LEU A 66 -26.36 -12.76 19.92
N LEU A 67 -27.00 -12.97 18.76
CA LEU A 67 -26.30 -13.06 17.47
C LEU A 67 -25.75 -11.71 17.01
N ALA A 68 -26.43 -10.61 17.33
CA ALA A 68 -25.96 -9.26 17.05
C ALA A 68 -24.74 -8.88 17.91
N THR A 69 -24.72 -9.32 19.18
CA THR A 69 -23.63 -9.03 20.12
C THR A 69 -22.47 -10.03 20.04
N THR A 70 -22.70 -11.20 19.43
CA THR A 70 -21.72 -12.30 19.37
C THR A 70 -21.57 -12.82 17.93
N PRO A 71 -20.80 -12.13 17.07
CA PRO A 71 -20.71 -12.48 15.64
C PRO A 71 -19.90 -13.76 15.36
N ASP A 72 -19.16 -14.27 16.36
CA ASP A 72 -18.29 -15.45 16.28
C ASP A 72 -18.97 -16.75 16.75
N VAL A 73 -20.30 -16.77 16.83
CA VAL A 73 -21.06 -18.02 17.01
C VAL A 73 -20.73 -18.97 15.86
N ALA A 74 -20.36 -20.21 16.19
CA ALA A 74 -19.94 -21.22 15.23
C ALA A 74 -21.13 -22.02 14.69
N LEU A 75 -22.08 -22.34 15.56
CA LEU A 75 -23.24 -23.18 15.26
C LEU A 75 -24.47 -22.74 16.06
N LEU A 76 -25.63 -22.68 15.39
CA LEU A 76 -26.94 -22.60 15.99
C LEU A 76 -27.61 -23.98 15.93
N LEU A 77 -28.03 -24.48 17.08
CA LEU A 77 -29.01 -25.56 17.22
C LEU A 77 -30.36 -24.90 17.48
N LEU A 78 -31.15 -24.72 16.42
CA LEU A 78 -32.30 -23.83 16.41
C LEU A 78 -33.60 -24.61 16.25
N ASP A 79 -34.54 -24.42 17.16
CA ASP A 79 -35.88 -24.99 17.02
C ASP A 79 -36.68 -24.23 15.96
N VAL A 80 -37.49 -24.94 15.18
CA VAL A 80 -38.33 -24.36 14.12
C VAL A 80 -39.54 -23.64 14.73
N VAL A 81 -40.21 -24.31 15.67
CA VAL A 81 -41.46 -23.87 16.30
C VAL A 81 -41.16 -23.50 17.75
N MET A 82 -41.38 -22.24 18.11
CA MET A 82 -41.22 -21.76 19.49
C MET A 82 -42.46 -20.93 19.87
N GLU A 83 -42.33 -19.61 20.03
CA GLU A 83 -43.45 -18.74 20.40
C GLU A 83 -44.50 -18.63 19.29
N VAL A 84 -44.05 -18.80 18.04
CA VAL A 84 -44.88 -18.94 16.84
C VAL A 84 -44.30 -20.02 15.94
N ASP A 85 -45.13 -20.59 15.06
CA ASP A 85 -44.80 -21.75 14.20
C ASP A 85 -43.61 -21.54 13.24
N HIS A 86 -43.17 -20.30 13.03
CA HIS A 86 -42.08 -19.93 12.12
C HIS A 86 -40.98 -19.13 12.82
N ALA A 87 -40.97 -19.07 14.16
CA ALA A 87 -40.04 -18.28 14.94
C ALA A 87 -38.57 -18.62 14.63
N GLY A 88 -38.26 -19.92 14.48
CA GLY A 88 -36.93 -20.37 14.08
C GLY A 88 -36.54 -19.90 12.67
N LEU A 89 -37.46 -20.00 11.71
CA LEU A 89 -37.21 -19.57 10.34
C LEU A 89 -36.95 -18.07 10.24
N ASP A 90 -37.60 -17.26 11.08
CA ASP A 90 -37.34 -15.82 11.16
C ASP A 90 -35.97 -15.48 11.73
N VAL A 91 -35.43 -16.32 12.63
CA VAL A 91 -34.04 -16.19 13.09
C VAL A 91 -33.08 -16.54 11.95
N VAL A 92 -33.38 -17.56 11.14
CA VAL A 92 -32.56 -17.90 9.97
C VAL A 92 -32.51 -16.74 8.96
N LYS A 93 -33.66 -16.15 8.63
CA LYS A 93 -33.72 -14.97 7.76
C LYS A 93 -32.91 -13.81 8.33
N TYR A 94 -33.11 -13.49 9.60
CA TYR A 94 -32.34 -12.43 10.26
C TYR A 94 -30.82 -12.66 10.15
N VAL A 95 -30.35 -13.89 10.35
CA VAL A 95 -28.91 -14.21 10.23
C VAL A 95 -28.40 -14.03 8.81
N ARG A 96 -29.15 -14.46 7.80
CA ARG A 96 -28.68 -14.48 6.40
C ARG A 96 -28.93 -13.18 5.64
N GLU A 97 -30.03 -12.48 5.92
CA GLU A 97 -30.45 -11.27 5.23
C GLU A 97 -30.00 -10.01 5.97
N ASP A 98 -30.27 -9.92 7.29
CA ASP A 98 -30.00 -8.71 8.06
C ASP A 98 -28.55 -8.65 8.57
N LEU A 99 -28.07 -9.71 9.23
CA LEU A 99 -26.67 -9.79 9.69
C LEU A 99 -25.70 -10.17 8.57
N GLN A 100 -26.20 -10.65 7.43
CA GLN A 100 -25.42 -11.17 6.30
C GLN A 100 -24.34 -12.21 6.71
N ASN A 101 -24.55 -12.89 7.83
CA ASN A 101 -23.59 -13.84 8.36
C ASN A 101 -23.79 -15.19 7.68
N LYS A 102 -23.07 -15.40 6.58
CA LYS A 102 -23.05 -16.68 5.86
C LYS A 102 -22.13 -17.72 6.48
N MET A 103 -21.34 -17.37 7.51
CA MET A 103 -20.33 -18.23 8.11
C MET A 103 -20.90 -19.13 9.20
N VAL A 104 -21.82 -18.64 10.02
CA VAL A 104 -22.40 -19.44 11.09
C VAL A 104 -23.18 -20.64 10.54
N ARG A 105 -22.97 -21.81 11.14
CA ARG A 105 -23.71 -23.01 10.75
C ARG A 105 -25.07 -23.01 11.44
N ILE A 106 -26.12 -23.38 10.72
CA ILE A 106 -27.48 -23.45 11.25
C ILE A 106 -27.99 -24.87 11.09
N VAL A 107 -28.36 -25.49 12.20
CA VAL A 107 -29.01 -26.80 12.24
C VAL A 107 -30.39 -26.61 12.85
N LEU A 108 -31.41 -26.84 12.03
CA LEU A 108 -32.79 -26.78 12.47
C LEU A 108 -33.18 -28.09 13.16
N ARG A 109 -33.89 -27.96 14.28
CA ARG A 109 -34.48 -29.06 15.03
C ARG A 109 -35.99 -28.85 15.06
N THR A 110 -36.78 -29.90 14.99
CA THR A 110 -38.23 -29.81 15.23
C THR A 110 -38.74 -31.08 15.90
N GLY A 111 -39.77 -30.96 16.74
CA GLY A 111 -40.54 -32.11 17.23
C GLY A 111 -41.74 -32.46 16.33
N GLN A 112 -42.03 -31.65 15.30
CA GLN A 112 -43.19 -31.80 14.42
C GLN A 112 -42.80 -31.60 12.94
N PRO A 113 -42.35 -32.67 12.25
CA PRO A 113 -41.88 -32.59 10.86
C PRO A 113 -42.95 -32.13 9.84
N GLY A 114 -44.24 -32.21 10.19
CA GLY A 114 -45.35 -31.95 9.27
C GLY A 114 -45.70 -30.48 9.05
N GLN A 115 -45.18 -29.55 9.86
CA GLN A 115 -45.50 -28.11 9.75
C GLN A 115 -44.57 -27.36 8.79
N ALA A 116 -43.35 -27.87 8.59
CA ALA A 116 -42.37 -27.31 7.67
C ALA A 116 -41.64 -28.47 6.96
N PRO A 117 -41.96 -28.78 5.68
CA PRO A 117 -41.32 -29.87 4.96
C PRO A 117 -39.81 -29.64 4.84
N GLU A 118 -39.01 -30.65 5.16
CA GLU A 118 -37.54 -30.57 5.19
C GLU A 118 -36.96 -30.06 3.86
N ASP A 119 -37.42 -30.60 2.73
CA ASP A 119 -36.95 -30.22 1.39
C ASP A 119 -37.22 -28.73 1.07
N ASP A 120 -38.37 -28.21 1.50
CA ASP A 120 -38.74 -26.81 1.27
C ASP A 120 -37.94 -25.86 2.15
N VAL A 121 -37.66 -26.26 3.40
CA VAL A 121 -36.88 -25.44 4.32
C VAL A 121 -35.41 -25.41 3.92
N VAL A 122 -34.82 -26.55 3.57
CA VAL A 122 -33.42 -26.62 3.12
C VAL A 122 -33.20 -25.88 1.80
N THR A 123 -34.19 -25.89 0.89
CA THR A 123 -34.06 -25.20 -0.41
C THR A 123 -34.26 -23.69 -0.28
N ASN A 124 -35.21 -23.24 0.53
CA ASN A 124 -35.57 -21.82 0.64
C ASN A 124 -34.78 -21.07 1.72
N TYR A 125 -34.13 -21.78 2.63
CA TYR A 125 -33.32 -21.20 3.70
C TYR A 125 -31.93 -21.79 3.66
N ASP A 126 -30.90 -20.93 3.63
CA ASP A 126 -29.47 -21.32 3.57
C ASP A 126 -28.99 -21.91 4.92
N ILE A 127 -29.49 -23.11 5.24
CA ILE A 127 -29.18 -23.88 6.45
C ILE A 127 -28.26 -25.07 6.13
N ASN A 128 -27.70 -25.68 7.17
CA ASN A 128 -26.71 -26.75 7.01
C ASN A 128 -27.25 -28.14 7.28
N ASP A 129 -28.27 -28.27 8.13
CA ASP A 129 -28.94 -29.53 8.39
C ASP A 129 -30.34 -29.29 8.98
N TYR A 130 -31.21 -30.28 8.81
CA TYR A 130 -32.54 -30.34 9.39
C TYR A 130 -32.73 -31.70 10.06
N LYS A 131 -33.17 -31.72 11.33
CA LYS A 131 -33.28 -32.96 12.10
C LYS A 131 -34.51 -32.97 13.00
N ASP A 132 -35.18 -34.12 13.07
CA ASP A 132 -36.20 -34.37 14.08
C ASP A 132 -35.55 -34.53 15.48
N LYS A 133 -36.13 -33.88 16.49
CA LYS A 133 -35.67 -33.96 17.90
C LYS A 133 -35.62 -35.41 18.40
N THR A 134 -36.53 -36.27 17.96
CA THR A 134 -36.63 -37.69 18.34
C THR A 134 -35.57 -38.57 17.68
N GLU A 135 -35.07 -38.18 16.51
CA GLU A 135 -34.06 -38.94 15.77
C GLU A 135 -32.62 -38.63 16.19
N LEU A 136 -32.44 -37.58 17.01
CA LEU A 136 -31.16 -37.02 17.39
C LEU A 136 -30.55 -37.72 18.62
N THR A 137 -30.09 -38.95 18.43
CA THR A 137 -29.37 -39.68 19.48
C THR A 137 -28.08 -38.96 19.90
N SER A 138 -27.58 -39.24 21.11
CA SER A 138 -26.33 -38.64 21.62
C SER A 138 -25.14 -38.80 20.67
N GLN A 139 -25.03 -39.96 20.01
CA GLN A 139 -23.97 -40.21 19.03
C GLN A 139 -24.16 -39.37 17.75
N LYS A 140 -25.40 -39.27 17.25
CA LYS A 140 -25.72 -38.46 16.07
C LYS A 140 -25.46 -36.98 16.33
N LEU A 141 -25.88 -36.45 17.49
CA LEU A 141 -25.62 -35.07 17.88
C LEU A 141 -24.12 -34.76 17.95
N ARG A 142 -23.29 -35.66 18.52
CA ARG A 142 -21.83 -35.49 18.55
C ARG A 142 -21.21 -35.48 17.14
N THR A 143 -21.66 -36.36 16.25
CA THR A 143 -21.17 -36.41 14.86
C THR A 143 -21.55 -35.16 14.09
N LEU A 144 -22.81 -34.71 14.22
CA LEU A 144 -23.30 -33.46 13.63
C LEU A 144 -22.47 -32.27 14.12
N LEU A 145 -22.25 -32.17 15.43
CA LEU A 145 -21.47 -31.07 16.00
C LEU A 145 -20.04 -31.05 15.44
N ARG A 146 -19.37 -32.21 15.32
CA ARG A 146 -18.03 -32.30 14.70
C ARG A 146 -18.04 -31.85 13.24
N ALA A 147 -19.04 -32.27 12.47
CA ALA A 147 -19.14 -31.91 11.05
C ALA A 147 -19.40 -30.40 10.88
N SER A 148 -20.32 -29.84 11.64
CA SER A 148 -20.65 -28.42 11.61
C SER A 148 -19.50 -27.53 12.09
N LEU A 149 -18.84 -27.87 13.20
CA LEU A 149 -17.70 -27.09 13.71
C LEU A 149 -16.50 -27.16 12.74
N ARG A 150 -16.24 -28.32 12.13
CA ARG A 150 -15.24 -28.44 11.06
C ARG A 150 -15.58 -27.53 9.89
N SER A 151 -16.82 -27.58 9.40
CA SER A 151 -17.27 -26.72 8.30
C SER A 151 -17.15 -25.23 8.62
N TYR A 152 -17.49 -24.82 9.85
CA TYR A 152 -17.33 -23.44 10.31
C TYR A 152 -15.86 -23.00 10.28
N ARG A 153 -14.96 -23.81 10.86
CA ARG A 153 -13.52 -23.55 10.88
C ARG A 153 -12.98 -23.39 9.46
N ASP A 154 -13.31 -24.33 8.58
CA ASP A 154 -12.79 -24.34 7.21
C ASP A 154 -13.30 -23.11 6.41
N ILE A 155 -14.55 -22.68 6.61
CA ILE A 155 -15.11 -21.45 6.00
C ILE A 155 -14.45 -20.20 6.57
N ARG A 156 -14.21 -20.14 7.89
CA ARG A 156 -13.49 -19.02 8.53
C ARG A 156 -12.08 -18.88 7.98
N THR A 157 -11.35 -19.99 7.82
CA THR A 157 -10.02 -19.98 7.19
C THR A 157 -10.10 -19.45 5.75
N LEU A 158 -11.09 -19.90 4.95
CA LEU A 158 -11.26 -19.41 3.58
C LEU A 158 -11.58 -17.91 3.53
N GLU A 159 -12.46 -17.40 4.40
CA GLU A 159 -12.81 -15.98 4.44
C GLU A 159 -11.62 -15.11 4.87
N SER A 160 -10.83 -15.57 5.85
CA SER A 160 -9.58 -14.91 6.24
C SER A 160 -8.56 -14.87 5.08
N ASN A 161 -8.46 -15.95 4.32
CA ASN A 161 -7.60 -16.00 3.13
C ASN A 161 -8.09 -15.05 2.04
N ARG A 162 -9.41 -14.99 1.80
CA ARG A 162 -10.03 -14.06 0.85
C ARG A 162 -9.73 -12.60 1.22
N GLN A 163 -9.92 -12.25 2.51
CA GLN A 163 -9.73 -10.89 3.00
C GLN A 163 -8.27 -10.42 2.92
N GLY A 164 -7.28 -11.23 3.30
CA GLY A 164 -5.91 -10.75 3.15
C GLY A 164 -5.40 -10.81 1.72
N LEU A 165 -5.96 -11.64 0.82
CA LEU A 165 -5.72 -11.47 -0.61
C LEU A 165 -6.29 -10.12 -1.11
N GLU A 166 -7.45 -9.69 -0.63
CA GLU A 166 -7.99 -8.35 -0.93
C GLU A 166 -7.04 -7.24 -0.43
N LYS A 167 -6.50 -7.35 0.79
CA LYS A 167 -5.49 -6.39 1.30
C LYS A 167 -4.24 -6.34 0.42
N VAL A 168 -3.75 -7.50 -0.03
CA VAL A 168 -2.60 -7.60 -0.95
C VAL A 168 -2.89 -6.90 -2.27
N ILE A 169 -4.09 -7.07 -2.82
CA ILE A 169 -4.54 -6.39 -4.05
C ILE A 169 -4.68 -4.88 -3.81
N GLU A 170 -5.20 -4.46 -2.65
CA GLU A 170 -5.36 -3.04 -2.32
C GLU A 170 -4.02 -2.33 -2.13
N ALA A 171 -3.05 -2.97 -1.47
CA ALA A 171 -1.68 -2.46 -1.35
C ALA A 171 -1.01 -2.26 -2.73
N SER A 172 -1.39 -3.06 -3.73
CA SER A 172 -0.87 -2.92 -5.11
C SER A 172 -1.36 -1.66 -5.84
N LYS A 173 -2.36 -0.93 -5.31
CA LYS A 173 -2.87 0.32 -5.88
C LYS A 173 -2.03 1.55 -5.52
N GLY A 174 -1.04 1.43 -4.63
CA GLY A 174 -0.18 2.53 -4.22
C GLY A 174 0.84 2.91 -5.31
N ILE A 175 0.98 4.21 -5.58
CA ILE A 175 1.88 4.76 -6.62
C ILE A 175 3.36 4.74 -6.17
N PHE A 176 3.64 4.58 -4.86
CA PHE A 176 5.00 4.63 -4.31
C PHE A 176 5.67 3.26 -4.23
N GLU A 177 6.53 2.99 -5.21
CA GLU A 177 7.25 1.74 -5.47
C GLU A 177 7.80 1.05 -4.21
N LYS A 178 8.55 1.78 -3.37
CA LYS A 178 9.17 1.21 -2.15
C LYS A 178 8.17 0.93 -1.03
N ARG A 179 7.16 1.77 -0.85
CA ARG A 179 6.12 1.58 0.18
C ARG A 179 5.17 0.46 -0.22
N ALA A 180 4.81 0.40 -1.50
CA ALA A 180 3.96 -0.64 -2.09
C ALA A 180 4.58 -2.02 -1.93
N LEU A 181 5.88 -2.19 -2.26
CA LEU A 181 6.56 -3.48 -2.09
C LEU A 181 6.59 -3.93 -0.62
N ARG A 182 6.87 -3.01 0.31
CA ARG A 182 6.90 -3.34 1.74
C ARG A 182 5.53 -3.72 2.28
N GLN A 183 4.49 -2.92 1.99
CA GLN A 183 3.12 -3.21 2.39
C GLN A 183 2.62 -4.53 1.79
N PHE A 184 3.01 -4.80 0.54
CA PHE A 184 2.75 -6.08 -0.12
C PHE A 184 3.38 -7.24 0.64
N VAL A 185 4.66 -7.13 1.03
CA VAL A 185 5.38 -8.17 1.78
C VAL A 185 4.77 -8.38 3.17
N GLU A 186 4.39 -7.30 3.87
CA GLU A 186 3.68 -7.36 5.15
C GLU A 186 2.37 -8.14 5.01
N GLY A 187 1.52 -7.79 4.03
CA GLY A 187 0.27 -8.50 3.76
C GLY A 187 0.48 -9.96 3.30
N ALA A 188 1.53 -10.23 2.52
CA ALA A 188 1.88 -11.58 2.10
C ALA A 188 2.29 -12.47 3.29
N GLN A 189 3.02 -11.92 4.27
CA GLN A 189 3.37 -12.68 5.48
C GLN A 189 2.15 -12.99 6.36
N GLU A 190 1.25 -12.02 6.55
CA GLU A 190 -0.01 -12.26 7.28
C GLU A 190 -0.80 -13.40 6.66
N GLN A 191 -0.92 -13.39 5.33
CA GLN A 191 -1.62 -14.43 4.57
C GLN A 191 -0.92 -15.79 4.65
N LEU A 192 0.40 -15.80 4.55
CA LEU A 192 1.19 -17.01 4.67
C LEU A 192 1.04 -17.65 6.07
N SER A 193 0.99 -16.81 7.12
CA SER A 193 0.73 -17.24 8.49
C SER A 193 -0.67 -17.87 8.65
N ALA A 194 -1.70 -17.24 8.06
CA ALA A 194 -3.07 -17.73 8.08
C ALA A 194 -3.23 -19.05 7.30
N LEU A 195 -2.62 -19.13 6.11
CA LEU A 195 -2.67 -20.32 5.24
C LEU A 195 -2.12 -21.57 5.92
N LEU A 196 -1.09 -21.39 6.75
CA LEU A 196 -0.41 -22.45 7.47
C LEU A 196 -0.89 -22.56 8.94
N HIS A 197 -1.97 -21.89 9.33
CA HIS A 197 -2.52 -21.88 10.70
C HIS A 197 -1.45 -21.63 11.78
N LEU A 198 -0.41 -20.86 11.45
CA LEU A 198 0.80 -20.73 12.28
C LEU A 198 0.55 -19.93 13.56
N GLY A 199 -0.52 -19.13 13.60
CA GLY A 199 -0.94 -18.34 14.77
C GLY A 199 -2.04 -18.96 15.63
N GLU A 200 -2.72 -20.03 15.19
CA GLU A 200 -3.88 -20.58 15.92
C GLU A 200 -3.51 -21.62 17.00
N THR A 201 -2.25 -22.05 17.04
CA THR A 201 -1.78 -23.04 18.02
C THR A 201 -0.57 -22.50 18.76
N GLN A 202 -0.67 -22.31 20.09
CA GLN A 202 0.47 -21.98 21.00
C GLN A 202 1.58 -23.05 21.02
N ILE A 203 1.57 -23.99 20.07
CA ILE A 203 2.38 -25.21 20.06
C ILE A 203 3.68 -24.99 19.24
N TYR A 204 3.71 -24.02 18.33
CA TYR A 204 4.84 -23.80 17.43
C TYR A 204 5.45 -22.41 17.64
N ASP A 205 6.76 -22.35 17.92
CA ASP A 205 7.53 -21.11 17.79
C ASP A 205 7.72 -20.84 16.29
N VAL A 206 7.20 -19.72 15.80
CA VAL A 206 7.21 -19.37 14.38
C VAL A 206 7.93 -18.05 14.20
N LYS A 207 9.03 -18.09 13.45
CA LYS A 207 9.76 -16.88 13.06
C LYS A 207 9.66 -16.69 11.56
N GLN A 208 9.25 -15.50 11.15
CA GLN A 208 9.05 -15.16 9.76
C GLN A 208 9.98 -14.00 9.37
N TYR A 209 10.63 -14.15 8.24
CA TYR A 209 11.54 -13.15 7.69
C TYR A 209 11.21 -12.97 6.20
N ALA A 210 11.42 -11.77 5.68
CA ALA A 210 11.30 -11.48 4.26
C ALA A 210 12.51 -10.67 3.81
N TYR A 211 13.18 -11.17 2.77
CA TYR A 211 14.37 -10.55 2.21
C TYR A 211 14.18 -10.24 0.73
N GLU A 212 14.68 -9.09 0.31
CA GLU A 212 14.94 -8.78 -1.10
C GLU A 212 16.43 -8.99 -1.38
N VAL A 213 16.75 -9.68 -2.48
CA VAL A 213 18.14 -9.89 -2.88
C VAL A 213 18.56 -8.82 -3.86
N LYS A 214 19.54 -7.98 -3.46
CA LYS A 214 20.19 -6.98 -4.31
C LYS A 214 21.70 -7.16 -4.24
N ASP A 215 22.37 -7.30 -5.39
CA ASP A 215 23.83 -7.40 -5.47
C ASP A 215 24.48 -8.40 -4.49
N GLN A 216 23.89 -9.60 -4.35
CA GLN A 216 24.32 -10.66 -3.41
C GLN A 216 24.13 -10.31 -1.92
N VAL A 217 23.40 -9.24 -1.60
CA VAL A 217 22.99 -8.84 -0.25
C VAL A 217 21.50 -9.18 -0.08
N LEU A 218 21.17 -9.80 1.05
CA LEU A 218 19.81 -9.99 1.53
C LEU A 218 19.42 -8.77 2.36
N GLU A 219 18.64 -7.87 1.77
CA GLU A 219 18.08 -6.71 2.44
C GLU A 219 16.75 -7.10 3.11
N PRO A 220 16.58 -6.86 4.41
CA PRO A 220 15.33 -7.14 5.11
C PRO A 220 14.26 -6.15 4.69
N LEU A 221 13.11 -6.67 4.28
CA LEU A 221 11.95 -5.85 3.88
C LEU A 221 11.09 -5.42 5.08
N LEU A 222 11.34 -6.04 6.24
CA LEU A 222 10.62 -5.84 7.48
C LEU A 222 11.58 -5.37 8.59
N PRO A 223 11.09 -4.57 9.55
CA PRO A 223 11.92 -4.05 10.63
C PRO A 223 12.37 -5.17 11.58
N GLY A 224 13.54 -5.00 12.19
CA GLY A 224 14.03 -5.89 13.26
C GLY A 224 15.13 -6.88 12.86
N HIS A 225 15.54 -6.91 11.59
CA HIS A 225 16.62 -7.78 11.11
C HIS A 225 17.70 -6.97 10.37
N PRO A 226 18.98 -7.36 10.47
CA PRO A 226 20.06 -6.72 9.71
C PRO A 226 20.14 -7.29 8.29
N ALA A 227 20.66 -6.48 7.36
CA ALA A 227 21.08 -6.98 6.07
C ALA A 227 22.25 -7.96 6.21
N MET A 228 22.33 -8.96 5.35
CA MET A 228 23.39 -9.96 5.37
C MET A 228 23.85 -10.36 3.97
N LEU A 229 25.09 -10.80 3.83
CA LEU A 229 25.58 -11.33 2.55
C LEU A 229 24.95 -12.70 2.27
N LEU A 230 24.59 -12.96 1.01
CA LEU A 230 24.03 -14.24 0.58
C LEU A 230 24.98 -15.42 0.90
N THR A 231 26.29 -15.17 0.87
CA THR A 231 27.31 -16.16 1.26
C THR A 231 27.26 -16.54 2.73
N GLU A 232 26.78 -15.66 3.60
CA GLU A 232 26.66 -15.86 5.05
C GLU A 232 25.27 -16.36 5.46
N ALA A 233 24.32 -16.36 4.51
CA ALA A 233 22.94 -16.75 4.76
C ALA A 233 22.80 -18.25 5.13
N PRO A 234 21.74 -18.61 5.89
CA PRO A 234 21.34 -19.99 6.10
C PRO A 234 21.32 -20.82 4.81
N GLU A 235 21.74 -22.07 4.90
CA GLU A 235 21.90 -22.95 3.74
C GLU A 235 20.60 -23.09 2.93
N ILE A 236 19.44 -23.12 3.59
CA ILE A 236 18.15 -23.22 2.90
C ILE A 236 17.86 -22.00 2.00
N LEU A 237 18.27 -20.80 2.40
CA LEU A 237 18.11 -19.58 1.61
C LEU A 237 19.02 -19.60 0.38
N ARG A 238 20.26 -20.04 0.55
CA ARG A 238 21.21 -20.24 -0.57
C ARG A 238 20.70 -21.29 -1.55
N GLN A 239 20.13 -22.38 -1.06
CA GLN A 239 19.53 -23.41 -1.90
C GLN A 239 18.33 -22.91 -2.69
N ALA A 240 17.43 -22.14 -2.04
CA ALA A 240 16.29 -21.53 -2.73
C ALA A 240 16.75 -20.58 -3.83
N MET A 241 17.76 -19.75 -3.58
CA MET A 241 18.35 -18.87 -4.58
C MET A 241 19.00 -19.61 -5.75
N SER A 242 19.73 -20.69 -5.46
CA SER A 242 20.39 -21.49 -6.50
C SER A 242 19.38 -22.26 -7.36
N LYS A 243 18.34 -22.83 -6.74
CA LYS A 243 17.30 -23.59 -7.45
C LYS A 243 16.24 -22.72 -8.10
N ARG A 244 16.08 -21.47 -7.63
CA ARG A 244 15.01 -20.54 -8.01
C ARG A 244 13.62 -21.14 -7.82
N SER A 245 13.42 -21.80 -6.69
CA SER A 245 12.17 -22.45 -6.33
C SER A 245 12.02 -22.57 -4.82
N ASN A 246 10.81 -22.90 -4.38
CA ASN A 246 10.55 -23.12 -2.96
C ASN A 246 11.35 -24.30 -2.45
N VAL A 247 11.91 -24.16 -1.25
CA VAL A 247 12.69 -25.19 -0.58
C VAL A 247 12.15 -25.39 0.83
N TYR A 248 11.97 -26.65 1.21
CA TYR A 248 11.40 -27.04 2.50
C TYR A 248 12.33 -28.04 3.19
N ASN A 249 12.50 -27.91 4.50
CA ASN A 249 13.13 -28.93 5.35
C ASN A 249 12.27 -29.15 6.60
N ALA A 250 12.77 -29.93 7.57
CA ALA A 250 11.99 -30.31 8.76
C ALA A 250 11.66 -29.15 9.71
N THR A 251 12.42 -28.05 9.67
CA THR A 251 12.34 -26.94 10.63
C THR A 251 12.22 -25.57 9.97
N GLN A 252 12.38 -25.50 8.66
CA GLN A 252 12.47 -24.26 7.88
C GLN A 252 11.83 -24.45 6.51
N MET A 253 11.24 -23.38 6.02
CA MET A 253 10.75 -23.28 4.65
C MET A 253 11.13 -21.93 4.06
N VAL A 254 11.41 -21.94 2.77
CA VAL A 254 11.73 -20.74 2.00
C VAL A 254 10.85 -20.74 0.74
N LEU A 255 10.03 -19.70 0.61
CA LEU A 255 9.34 -19.41 -0.65
C LEU A 255 10.19 -18.46 -1.47
N TYR A 256 10.41 -18.81 -2.73
CA TYR A 256 11.18 -18.02 -3.68
C TYR A 256 10.24 -17.38 -4.70
N CYS A 257 10.11 -16.06 -4.64
CA CYS A 257 9.27 -15.29 -5.55
C CYS A 257 10.16 -14.34 -6.33
N GLN A 258 10.10 -14.35 -7.66
CA GLN A 258 10.92 -13.47 -8.48
C GLN A 258 10.12 -12.85 -9.61
N ASN A 259 10.60 -11.69 -10.04
CA ASN A 259 10.36 -11.15 -11.37
C ASN A 259 11.70 -10.58 -11.89
N PRO A 260 11.76 -9.93 -13.07
CA PRO A 260 13.02 -9.38 -13.58
C PRO A 260 13.70 -8.30 -12.71
N ARG A 261 12.98 -7.65 -11.78
CA ARG A 261 13.48 -6.52 -10.95
C ARG A 261 13.67 -6.89 -9.48
N HIS A 262 12.83 -7.78 -8.94
CA HIS A 262 12.79 -8.16 -7.54
C HIS A 262 12.98 -9.66 -7.37
N HIS A 263 13.82 -10.03 -6.40
CA HIS A 263 14.04 -11.39 -5.95
C HIS A 263 13.70 -11.46 -4.47
N LEU A 264 12.56 -12.04 -4.12
CA LEU A 264 12.05 -12.11 -2.77
C LEU A 264 12.17 -13.51 -2.19
N LEU A 265 12.58 -13.57 -0.93
CA LEU A 265 12.67 -14.79 -0.14
C LEU A 265 11.83 -14.62 1.13
N PHE A 266 10.77 -15.42 1.26
CA PHE A 266 10.04 -15.54 2.51
C PHE A 266 10.58 -16.74 3.27
N HIS A 267 11.26 -16.48 4.39
CA HIS A 267 11.84 -17.50 5.25
C HIS A 267 10.95 -17.71 6.48
N ILE A 268 10.53 -18.94 6.72
CA ILE A 268 9.79 -19.30 7.92
C ILE A 268 10.50 -20.42 8.64
N GLU A 269 10.72 -20.23 9.94
CA GLU A 269 11.18 -21.26 10.86
C GLU A 269 9.97 -21.77 11.64
N THR A 270 9.72 -23.07 11.58
CA THR A 270 8.60 -23.72 12.29
C THR A 270 8.93 -25.18 12.55
N THR A 271 8.45 -25.71 13.67
CA THR A 271 8.59 -27.14 14.01
C THR A 271 7.44 -28.00 13.46
N ARG A 272 6.48 -27.41 12.73
CA ARG A 272 5.40 -28.12 12.05
C ARG A 272 5.90 -28.87 10.81
N GLN A 273 5.54 -30.15 10.70
CA GLN A 273 5.75 -30.91 9.46
C GLN A 273 4.73 -30.51 8.39
N LEU A 274 5.20 -30.21 7.18
CA LEU A 274 4.36 -29.89 6.04
C LEU A 274 3.74 -31.16 5.44
N SER A 275 2.42 -31.15 5.26
CA SER A 275 1.72 -32.15 4.48
C SER A 275 1.88 -31.91 2.98
N GLN A 276 1.48 -32.88 2.15
CA GLN A 276 1.42 -32.70 0.71
C GLN A 276 0.45 -31.57 0.32
N ILE A 277 -0.66 -31.43 1.05
CA ILE A 277 -1.64 -30.36 0.84
C ILE A 277 -1.00 -28.99 1.14
N ASP A 278 -0.29 -28.88 2.26
CA ASP A 278 0.40 -27.62 2.62
C ASP A 278 1.41 -27.21 1.54
N THR A 279 2.16 -28.19 1.01
CA THR A 279 3.14 -27.94 -0.07
C THR A 279 2.44 -27.45 -1.35
N SER A 280 1.30 -28.05 -1.72
CA SER A 280 0.49 -27.60 -2.86
C SER A 280 -0.08 -26.20 -2.65
N LEU A 281 -0.58 -25.90 -1.45
CA LEU A 281 -1.09 -24.57 -1.10
C LEU A 281 0.02 -23.51 -1.16
N LEU A 282 1.20 -23.81 -0.61
CA LEU A 282 2.36 -22.91 -0.67
C LEU A 282 2.83 -22.65 -2.10
N THR A 283 2.73 -23.66 -2.97
CA THR A 283 3.06 -23.51 -4.39
C THR A 283 2.08 -22.54 -5.06
N LEU A 284 0.76 -22.74 -4.88
CA LEU A 284 -0.26 -21.82 -5.40
C LEU A 284 -0.13 -20.40 -4.83
N PHE A 285 0.17 -20.29 -3.53
CA PHE A 285 0.42 -19.01 -2.88
C PHE A 285 1.61 -18.30 -3.51
N THR A 286 2.72 -19.00 -3.73
CA THR A 286 3.91 -18.46 -4.39
C THR A 286 3.59 -17.95 -5.79
N GLU A 287 2.82 -18.70 -6.58
CA GLU A 287 2.38 -18.26 -7.92
C GLU A 287 1.57 -16.96 -7.85
N ASN A 288 0.65 -16.84 -6.89
CA ASN A 288 -0.12 -15.60 -6.68
C ASN A 288 0.77 -14.42 -6.27
N ILE A 289 1.75 -14.64 -5.39
CA ILE A 289 2.72 -13.61 -4.99
C ILE A 289 3.57 -13.15 -6.19
N ILE A 290 4.00 -14.07 -7.06
CA ILE A 290 4.73 -13.73 -8.28
C ILE A 290 3.87 -12.85 -9.21
N VAL A 291 2.58 -13.16 -9.39
CA VAL A 291 1.67 -12.35 -10.21
C VAL A 291 1.48 -10.94 -9.62
N ALA A 292 1.29 -10.84 -8.31
CA ALA A 292 1.15 -9.54 -7.66
C ALA A 292 2.47 -8.72 -7.72
N LEU A 293 3.61 -9.39 -7.55
CA LEU A 293 4.93 -8.78 -7.70
C LEU A 293 5.18 -8.29 -9.14
N GLU A 294 4.64 -8.98 -10.15
CA GLU A 294 4.69 -8.53 -11.54
C GLU A 294 3.85 -7.26 -11.76
N ASN A 295 2.69 -7.13 -11.12
CA ASN A 295 1.91 -5.88 -11.17
C ASN A 295 2.65 -4.71 -10.53
N ILE A 296 3.33 -4.93 -9.39
CA ILE A 296 4.19 -3.91 -8.76
C ILE A 296 5.25 -3.47 -9.77
N ARG A 297 5.96 -4.41 -10.39
CA ARG A 297 6.98 -4.11 -11.40
C ARG A 297 6.43 -3.35 -12.61
N LEU A 298 5.23 -3.69 -13.09
CA LEU A 298 4.60 -2.97 -14.20
C LEU A 298 4.35 -1.50 -13.83
N ASN A 299 3.88 -1.23 -12.61
CA ASN A 299 3.69 0.14 -12.11
C ASN A 299 5.02 0.90 -11.99
N GLU A 300 6.08 0.25 -11.48
CA GLU A 300 7.42 0.83 -11.44
C GLU A 300 7.95 1.16 -12.85
N VAL A 301 7.80 0.22 -13.80
CA VAL A 301 8.21 0.45 -15.20
C VAL A 301 7.43 1.60 -15.84
N ILE A 302 6.14 1.72 -15.55
CA ILE A 302 5.35 2.87 -16.03
C ILE A 302 5.89 4.16 -15.44
N ALA A 303 6.17 4.21 -14.13
CA ALA A 303 6.70 5.40 -13.47
C ALA A 303 8.10 5.76 -13.97
N ASP A 304 8.98 4.79 -14.18
CA ASP A 304 10.31 4.99 -14.76
C ASP A 304 10.23 5.51 -16.21
N ASN A 305 9.35 4.92 -17.03
CA ASN A 305 9.13 5.37 -18.40
C ASN A 305 8.60 6.81 -18.45
N GLN A 306 7.62 7.15 -17.59
CA GLN A 306 7.10 8.51 -17.49
C GLN A 306 8.20 9.50 -17.11
N ARG A 307 9.00 9.13 -16.11
CA ARG A 307 10.15 9.93 -15.66
C ARG A 307 11.14 10.18 -16.79
N GLU A 308 11.55 9.12 -17.50
CA GLU A 308 12.47 9.23 -18.64
C GLU A 308 11.87 10.10 -19.75
N ILE A 309 10.61 9.92 -20.11
CA ILE A 309 9.94 10.75 -21.13
C ILE A 309 9.97 12.23 -20.74
N ILE A 310 9.66 12.57 -19.49
CA ILE A 310 9.66 13.95 -19.01
C ILE A 310 11.07 14.55 -19.08
N TYR A 311 12.08 13.82 -18.60
CA TYR A 311 13.47 14.28 -18.69
C TYR A 311 13.91 14.48 -20.14
N ARG A 312 13.54 13.56 -21.05
CA ARG A 312 13.86 13.70 -22.48
C ARG A 312 13.16 14.87 -23.14
N ILE A 313 11.92 15.15 -22.77
CA ILE A 313 11.20 16.33 -23.26
C ILE A 313 11.89 17.60 -22.77
N GLY A 314 12.22 17.68 -21.47
CA GLY A 314 12.97 18.82 -20.93
C GLY A 314 14.33 19.00 -21.62
N GLU A 315 15.09 17.92 -21.78
CA GLU A 315 16.38 17.92 -22.48
C GLU A 315 16.26 18.35 -23.94
N LEU A 316 15.20 17.95 -24.65
CA LEU A 316 14.98 18.35 -26.04
C LEU A 316 14.77 19.86 -26.17
N VAL A 317 14.01 20.46 -25.24
CA VAL A 317 13.79 21.90 -25.19
C VAL A 317 15.10 22.63 -24.90
N GLU A 318 15.87 22.12 -23.94
CA GLU A 318 17.16 22.71 -23.58
C GLU A 318 18.24 22.55 -24.64
N THR A 319 18.22 21.44 -25.38
CA THR A 319 19.13 21.25 -26.52
C THR A 319 18.86 22.30 -27.61
N ARG A 320 17.59 22.71 -27.80
CA ARG A 320 17.24 23.80 -28.72
C ARG A 320 17.77 25.14 -28.22
N SER A 321 17.84 25.41 -26.92
CA SER A 321 18.49 26.61 -26.34
C SER A 321 20.02 26.48 -26.17
N LYS A 322 20.60 25.34 -26.57
CA LYS A 322 22.03 24.99 -26.45
C LYS A 322 22.51 24.84 -24.99
N GLU A 323 21.59 24.50 -24.10
CA GLU A 323 21.87 24.10 -22.73
C GLU A 323 22.13 22.59 -22.64
N SER A 324 22.79 22.14 -21.55
CA SER A 324 23.13 20.71 -21.35
C SER A 324 21.93 19.94 -20.79
N GLY A 325 21.71 18.71 -21.23
CA GLY A 325 20.67 17.83 -20.66
C GLY A 325 20.85 17.54 -19.15
N LEU A 326 22.07 17.65 -18.63
CA LEU A 326 22.32 17.46 -17.18
C LEU A 326 21.85 18.65 -16.33
N HIS A 327 21.68 19.84 -16.91
CA HIS A 327 21.10 21.01 -16.21
C HIS A 327 19.71 20.68 -15.66
N VAL A 328 18.84 20.15 -16.52
CA VAL A 328 17.47 19.73 -16.18
C VAL A 328 17.47 18.75 -15.00
N LYS A 329 18.41 17.80 -15.00
CA LYS A 329 18.57 16.82 -13.92
C LYS A 329 19.03 17.46 -12.61
N ARG A 330 20.01 18.38 -12.66
CA ARG A 330 20.51 19.08 -11.47
C ARG A 330 19.44 19.98 -10.86
N VAL A 331 18.70 20.73 -11.68
CA VAL A 331 17.56 21.56 -11.21
C VAL A 331 16.51 20.71 -10.52
N ALA A 332 16.18 19.53 -11.05
CA ALA A 332 15.25 18.61 -10.41
C ALA A 332 15.76 18.14 -9.03
N LEU A 333 17.03 17.75 -8.92
CA LEU A 333 17.62 17.30 -7.65
C LEU A 333 17.74 18.45 -6.63
N TYR A 334 18.09 19.67 -7.05
CA TYR A 334 18.08 20.83 -6.16
C TYR A 334 16.66 21.15 -5.68
N THR A 335 15.67 21.04 -6.57
CA THR A 335 14.26 21.27 -6.26
C THR A 335 13.78 20.28 -5.21
N GLU A 336 14.07 18.99 -5.37
CA GLU A 336 13.80 17.95 -4.36
C GLU A 336 14.45 18.28 -3.02
N GLN A 337 15.73 18.65 -3.02
CA GLN A 337 16.47 19.01 -1.81
C GLN A 337 15.83 20.20 -1.09
N PHE A 338 15.33 21.20 -1.82
CA PHE A 338 14.57 22.32 -1.26
C PHE A 338 13.23 21.88 -0.70
N CYS A 339 12.45 21.06 -1.42
CA CYS A 339 11.16 20.55 -0.94
C CYS A 339 11.31 19.83 0.42
N HIS A 340 12.33 18.97 0.56
CA HIS A 340 12.62 18.31 1.84
C HIS A 340 12.99 19.30 2.96
N LEU A 341 13.82 20.30 2.66
CA LEU A 341 14.20 21.33 3.64
C LEU A 341 13.02 22.21 4.06
N MET A 342 12.02 22.37 3.19
CA MET A 342 10.76 23.07 3.47
C MET A 342 9.73 22.20 4.23
N GLY A 343 10.05 20.92 4.48
CA GLY A 343 9.16 20.01 5.20
C GLY A 343 8.01 19.44 4.38
N MET A 344 8.11 19.45 3.04
CA MET A 344 7.12 18.80 2.17
C MET A 344 7.18 17.28 2.34
N SER A 345 6.05 16.59 2.11
CA SER A 345 6.03 15.13 2.13
C SER A 345 6.90 14.55 1.01
N GLU A 346 7.33 13.28 1.16
CA GLU A 346 8.08 12.57 0.12
C GLU A 346 7.32 12.56 -1.22
N GLU A 347 6.01 12.35 -1.16
CA GLU A 347 5.11 12.35 -2.31
C GLU A 347 5.09 13.71 -3.03
N GLN A 348 4.93 14.80 -2.27
CA GLN A 348 4.91 16.13 -2.85
C GLN A 348 6.28 16.51 -3.41
N SER A 349 7.36 16.18 -2.68
CA SER A 349 8.74 16.49 -3.10
C SER A 349 9.10 15.79 -4.42
N GLU A 350 8.77 14.50 -4.54
CA GLU A 350 9.00 13.74 -5.77
C GLU A 350 8.13 14.27 -6.93
N LEU A 351 6.91 14.75 -6.66
CA LEU A 351 6.06 15.33 -7.69
C LEU A 351 6.62 16.66 -8.23
N VAL A 352 7.06 17.57 -7.35
CA VAL A 352 7.67 18.86 -7.75
C VAL A 352 8.99 18.64 -8.49
N LYS A 353 9.83 17.72 -8.01
CA LYS A 353 11.05 17.28 -8.69
C LYS A 353 10.79 16.74 -10.10
N ARG A 354 9.75 15.92 -10.28
CA ARG A 354 9.38 15.39 -11.61
C ARG A 354 8.82 16.46 -12.53
N ALA A 355 8.19 17.50 -11.99
CA ALA A 355 7.61 18.59 -12.76
C ALA A 355 8.62 19.67 -13.14
N SER A 356 9.65 19.92 -12.33
CA SER A 356 10.61 21.00 -12.57
C SER A 356 11.38 20.93 -13.89
N PRO A 357 11.67 19.76 -14.51
CA PRO A 357 12.21 19.68 -15.86
C PRO A 357 11.40 20.40 -16.94
N LEU A 358 10.11 20.66 -16.68
CA LEU A 358 9.20 21.29 -17.63
C LEU A 358 9.17 22.82 -17.52
N HIS A 359 9.95 23.43 -16.61
CA HIS A 359 9.89 24.89 -16.37
C HIS A 359 10.05 25.71 -17.66
N ASP A 360 10.92 25.25 -18.56
CA ASP A 360 11.25 25.93 -19.80
C ASP A 360 10.56 25.40 -21.06
N ILE A 361 9.57 24.49 -20.93
CA ILE A 361 8.85 23.85 -22.06
C ILE A 361 8.29 24.87 -23.08
N GLY A 362 7.92 26.07 -22.61
CA GLY A 362 7.40 27.12 -23.46
C GLY A 362 8.43 27.74 -24.43
N LYS A 363 9.74 27.50 -24.26
CA LYS A 363 10.78 27.89 -25.23
C LYS A 363 10.51 27.29 -26.62
N VAL A 364 9.73 26.20 -26.71
CA VAL A 364 9.27 25.63 -27.98
C VAL A 364 8.50 26.66 -28.83
N GLY A 365 7.74 27.56 -28.20
CA GLY A 365 6.98 28.60 -28.89
C GLY A 365 7.80 29.85 -29.26
N ILE A 366 9.08 29.93 -28.87
CA ILE A 366 9.92 31.10 -29.15
C ILE A 366 10.56 30.96 -30.55
N PRO A 367 10.54 32.04 -31.38
CA PRO A 367 11.20 32.02 -32.70
C PRO A 367 12.71 31.78 -32.61
N ASP A 368 13.26 30.96 -33.52
CA ASP A 368 14.70 30.64 -33.55
C ASP A 368 15.59 31.88 -33.66
N ALA A 369 15.15 32.89 -34.42
CA ALA A 369 15.89 34.15 -34.58
C ALA A 369 16.10 34.90 -33.26
N ILE A 370 15.21 34.71 -32.28
CA ILE A 370 15.31 35.28 -30.93
C ILE A 370 16.08 34.32 -30.02
N LEU A 371 15.71 33.03 -30.03
CA LEU A 371 16.30 32.02 -29.16
C LEU A 371 17.81 31.82 -29.40
N HIS A 372 18.26 31.90 -30.66
CA HIS A 372 19.66 31.69 -31.06
C HIS A 372 20.43 32.98 -31.33
N LYS A 373 19.88 34.15 -31.01
CA LYS A 373 20.50 35.43 -31.35
C LYS A 373 21.90 35.54 -30.72
N PRO A 374 22.98 35.69 -31.51
CA PRO A 374 24.33 35.85 -30.97
C PRO A 374 24.53 37.29 -30.48
N GLY A 375 23.97 37.62 -29.31
CA GLY A 375 24.07 38.94 -28.70
C GLY A 375 22.95 39.24 -27.71
N LYS A 376 22.88 40.50 -27.24
CA LYS A 376 21.76 40.96 -26.41
C LYS A 376 20.50 41.07 -27.26
N LEU A 377 19.36 40.66 -26.68
CA LEU A 377 18.05 40.88 -27.26
C LEU A 377 17.68 42.36 -27.24
N THR A 378 16.94 42.83 -28.24
CA THR A 378 16.27 44.14 -28.20
C THR A 378 15.14 44.11 -27.19
N GLN A 379 14.57 45.27 -26.83
CA GLN A 379 13.43 45.32 -25.92
C GLN A 379 12.24 44.50 -26.46
N GLU A 380 11.93 44.63 -27.75
CA GLU A 380 10.83 43.89 -28.39
C GLU A 380 11.08 42.37 -28.39
N GLU A 381 12.30 41.95 -28.71
CA GLU A 381 12.69 40.53 -28.66
C GLU A 381 12.66 39.98 -27.23
N TRP A 382 13.02 40.81 -26.25
CA TRP A 382 12.94 40.45 -24.83
C TRP A 382 11.50 40.28 -24.36
N GLU A 383 10.58 41.15 -24.79
CA GLU A 383 9.15 40.97 -24.51
C GLU A 383 8.63 39.65 -25.07
N ILE A 384 9.07 39.26 -26.28
CA ILE A 384 8.73 37.95 -26.87
C ILE A 384 9.38 36.82 -26.07
N MET A 385 10.66 36.92 -25.69
CA MET A 385 11.35 35.89 -24.91
C MET A 385 10.63 35.61 -23.58
N LYS A 386 10.19 36.63 -22.84
CA LYS A 386 9.44 36.47 -21.58
C LYS A 386 8.15 35.66 -21.72
N THR A 387 7.58 35.57 -22.92
CA THR A 387 6.33 34.82 -23.14
C THR A 387 6.49 33.31 -22.96
N HIS A 388 7.71 32.76 -22.97
CA HIS A 388 7.90 31.31 -22.78
C HIS A 388 7.30 30.82 -21.44
N ALA A 389 7.34 31.64 -20.39
CA ALA A 389 6.76 31.28 -19.09
C ALA A 389 5.23 31.07 -19.20
N GLN A 390 4.53 32.02 -19.84
CA GLN A 390 3.09 31.92 -20.06
C GLN A 390 2.75 30.81 -21.05
N LEU A 391 3.49 30.69 -22.16
CA LEU A 391 3.30 29.62 -23.13
C LEU A 391 3.49 28.23 -22.51
N GLY A 392 4.50 28.07 -21.65
CA GLY A 392 4.74 26.81 -20.93
C GLY A 392 3.62 26.50 -19.95
N GLN A 393 3.15 27.50 -19.20
CA GLN A 393 1.96 27.35 -18.36
C GLN A 393 0.75 26.92 -19.17
N ASP A 394 0.46 27.58 -20.30
CA ASP A 394 -0.71 27.30 -21.14
C ASP A 394 -0.63 25.90 -21.76
N MET A 395 0.55 25.45 -22.19
CA MET A 395 0.77 24.11 -22.76
C MET A 395 0.50 22.98 -21.76
N LEU A 396 0.81 23.20 -20.49
CA LEU A 396 0.66 22.20 -19.43
C LEU A 396 -0.70 22.33 -18.71
N SER A 397 -1.35 23.48 -18.83
CA SER A 397 -2.68 23.73 -18.26
C SER A 397 -3.75 22.88 -18.95
N GLY A 398 -4.78 22.49 -18.20
CA GLY A 398 -5.91 21.70 -18.71
C GLY A 398 -5.79 20.18 -18.53
N SER A 399 -4.71 19.69 -17.90
CA SER A 399 -4.61 18.31 -17.44
C SER A 399 -5.12 18.16 -16.00
N ASP A 400 -5.82 17.05 -15.73
CA ASP A 400 -6.21 16.65 -14.37
C ASP A 400 -5.07 15.95 -13.61
N LEU A 401 -3.95 15.65 -14.27
CA LEU A 401 -2.80 15.01 -13.65
C LEU A 401 -2.01 16.04 -12.83
N ALA A 402 -1.81 15.75 -11.54
CA ALA A 402 -1.12 16.61 -10.60
C ALA A 402 0.29 17.04 -11.09
N LEU A 403 1.01 16.14 -11.77
CA LEU A 403 2.31 16.43 -12.38
C LEU A 403 2.25 17.62 -13.34
N PHE A 404 1.27 17.64 -14.24
CA PHE A 404 1.14 18.72 -15.24
C PHE A 404 0.60 20.01 -14.62
N GLN A 405 -0.24 19.91 -13.59
CA GLN A 405 -0.70 21.09 -12.83
C GLN A 405 0.46 21.78 -12.11
N ILE A 406 1.33 21.00 -11.46
CA ILE A 406 2.55 21.53 -10.85
C ILE A 406 3.52 22.03 -11.93
N GLY A 407 3.68 21.30 -13.03
CA GLY A 407 4.49 21.74 -14.17
C GLY A 407 4.04 23.09 -14.73
N ALA A 408 2.73 23.29 -14.91
CA ALA A 408 2.14 24.55 -15.35
C ALA A 408 2.42 25.68 -14.35
N THR A 409 2.31 25.36 -13.05
CA THR A 409 2.61 26.29 -11.96
C THR A 409 4.09 26.70 -11.99
N ILE A 410 5.02 25.75 -12.15
CA ILE A 410 6.45 26.04 -12.24
C ILE A 410 6.75 26.88 -13.49
N ALA A 411 6.31 26.43 -14.67
CA ALA A 411 6.57 27.11 -15.94
C ALA A 411 6.07 28.57 -15.91
N GLY A 412 4.89 28.81 -15.34
CA GLY A 412 4.30 30.14 -15.26
C GLY A 412 4.85 31.05 -14.16
N ASN A 413 5.75 30.58 -13.27
CA ASN A 413 6.19 31.34 -12.10
C ASN A 413 7.70 31.29 -11.81
N HIS A 414 8.49 30.46 -12.47
CA HIS A 414 9.94 30.32 -12.20
C HIS A 414 10.77 31.58 -12.53
N HIS A 415 10.18 32.58 -13.19
CA HIS A 415 10.78 33.89 -13.42
C HIS A 415 10.10 35.04 -12.67
N GLU A 416 9.14 34.73 -11.80
CA GLU A 416 8.64 35.70 -10.83
C GLU A 416 9.73 36.00 -9.81
N LYS A 417 9.81 37.27 -9.38
CA LYS A 417 10.81 37.73 -8.43
C LYS A 417 10.14 38.06 -7.12
N TRP A 418 10.75 37.70 -6.00
CA TRP A 418 10.19 37.94 -4.66
C TRP A 418 9.72 39.39 -4.45
N ASN A 419 10.42 40.38 -5.03
CA ASN A 419 10.05 41.79 -4.92
C ASN A 419 8.91 42.27 -5.84
N GLY A 420 8.40 41.43 -6.76
CA GLY A 420 7.33 41.75 -7.71
C GLY A 420 7.81 42.27 -9.07
N SER A 421 9.12 42.35 -9.32
CA SER A 421 9.69 42.83 -10.60
C SER A 421 9.87 41.73 -11.66
N GLY A 422 9.35 40.53 -11.40
CA GLY A 422 9.43 39.38 -12.30
C GLY A 422 8.36 39.37 -13.39
N TYR A 423 8.24 38.23 -14.07
CA TYR A 423 7.27 37.99 -15.14
C TYR A 423 6.75 36.54 -15.07
N PRO A 424 5.59 36.23 -15.67
CA PRO A 424 4.74 37.04 -16.55
C PRO A 424 3.72 37.95 -15.84
N ARG A 425 3.41 37.73 -14.56
CA ARG A 425 2.33 38.42 -13.83
C ARG A 425 2.84 39.47 -12.84
N GLY A 426 4.12 39.42 -12.45
CA GLY A 426 4.69 40.35 -11.47
C GLY A 426 4.18 40.06 -10.05
N LEU A 427 4.04 38.77 -9.73
CA LEU A 427 3.63 38.31 -8.40
C LEU A 427 4.71 38.64 -7.36
N LYS A 428 4.30 38.87 -6.11
CA LYS A 428 5.20 39.34 -5.05
C LYS A 428 5.13 38.46 -3.81
N GLY A 429 6.29 38.16 -3.23
CA GLY A 429 6.38 37.43 -1.97
C GLY A 429 5.69 36.06 -2.03
N ALA A 430 4.83 35.81 -1.04
CA ALA A 430 4.09 34.55 -0.92
C ALA A 430 2.98 34.36 -1.96
N ASP A 431 2.63 35.39 -2.75
CA ASP A 431 1.70 35.23 -3.88
C ASP A 431 2.32 34.38 -5.01
N ILE A 432 3.65 34.27 -5.04
CA ILE A 432 4.36 33.35 -5.92
C ILE A 432 4.23 31.94 -5.34
N PRO A 433 3.69 30.96 -6.10
CA PRO A 433 3.64 29.56 -5.68
C PRO A 433 5.01 29.06 -5.21
N LEU A 434 5.04 28.23 -4.17
CA LEU A 434 6.29 27.79 -3.55
C LEU A 434 7.18 27.04 -4.55
N GLU A 435 6.59 26.22 -5.40
CA GLU A 435 7.26 25.46 -6.45
C GLU A 435 7.97 26.38 -7.44
N GLY A 436 7.33 27.50 -7.81
CA GLY A 436 7.95 28.53 -8.65
C GLY A 436 9.14 29.20 -7.97
N ARG A 437 9.03 29.54 -6.68
CA ARG A 437 10.13 30.14 -5.89
C ARG A 437 11.33 29.20 -5.76
N ILE A 438 11.07 27.90 -5.52
CA ILE A 438 12.11 26.87 -5.43
C ILE A 438 12.84 26.74 -6.76
N VAL A 439 12.11 26.57 -7.86
CA VAL A 439 12.71 26.36 -9.18
C VAL A 439 13.47 27.61 -9.65
N ALA A 440 12.97 28.82 -9.37
CA ALA A 440 13.68 30.07 -9.68
C ALA A 440 15.10 30.12 -9.06
N LEU A 441 15.23 29.73 -7.79
CA LEU A 441 16.53 29.70 -7.12
C LEU A 441 17.40 28.53 -7.61
N ALA A 442 16.80 27.34 -7.79
CA ALA A 442 17.51 26.16 -8.28
C ALA A 442 18.10 26.38 -9.69
N ASP A 443 17.32 26.97 -10.60
CA ASP A 443 17.72 27.30 -11.96
C ASP A 443 18.88 28.30 -11.98
N VAL A 444 18.74 29.44 -11.27
CA VAL A 444 19.82 30.45 -11.25
C VAL A 444 21.10 29.91 -10.62
N PHE A 445 20.99 29.12 -9.55
CA PHE A 445 22.15 28.48 -8.93
C PHE A 445 22.88 27.55 -9.91
N ASP A 446 22.15 26.72 -10.66
CA ASP A 446 22.75 25.85 -11.67
C ASP A 446 23.35 26.65 -12.84
N ALA A 447 22.59 27.64 -13.34
CA ALA A 447 22.96 28.45 -14.49
C ALA A 447 24.26 29.24 -14.29
N LEU A 448 24.51 29.73 -13.07
CA LEU A 448 25.73 30.45 -12.71
C LEU A 448 26.88 29.51 -12.30
N GLY A 449 26.53 28.38 -11.69
CA GLY A 449 27.48 27.44 -11.10
C GLY A 449 28.01 26.37 -12.04
N SER A 450 27.49 26.26 -13.26
CA SER A 450 27.84 25.21 -14.24
C SER A 450 28.40 25.80 -15.54
N ASP A 451 29.30 25.06 -16.19
CA ASP A 451 29.87 25.47 -17.48
C ASP A 451 28.80 25.35 -18.57
N ARG A 452 28.64 26.40 -19.38
CA ARG A 452 27.80 26.40 -20.58
C ARG A 452 28.68 26.50 -21.82
N CYS A 453 28.18 25.99 -22.95
CA CYS A 453 28.89 26.02 -24.25
C CYS A 453 29.43 27.41 -24.64
N TYR A 454 28.82 28.50 -24.15
CA TYR A 454 29.25 29.88 -24.42
C TYR A 454 29.80 30.66 -23.22
N LYS A 455 29.78 30.09 -22.00
CA LYS A 455 30.18 30.78 -20.77
C LYS A 455 30.76 29.81 -19.74
N LYS A 456 31.95 30.13 -19.21
CA LYS A 456 32.51 29.41 -18.06
C LYS A 456 31.68 29.66 -16.80
N ALA A 457 31.59 28.63 -15.96
CA ALA A 457 31.02 28.70 -14.63
C ALA A 457 31.66 29.82 -13.83
N TRP A 458 30.86 30.48 -13.00
CA TRP A 458 31.38 31.48 -12.07
C TRP A 458 32.09 30.79 -10.90
N PRO A 459 33.12 31.42 -10.31
CA PRO A 459 33.66 30.98 -9.02
C PRO A 459 32.53 30.88 -8.00
N LEU A 460 32.50 29.80 -7.22
CA LEU A 460 31.43 29.53 -6.26
C LEU A 460 31.17 30.73 -5.33
N ASP A 461 32.22 31.34 -4.79
CA ASP A 461 32.12 32.51 -3.91
C ASP A 461 31.34 33.68 -4.55
N LYS A 462 31.46 33.86 -5.87
CA LYS A 462 30.70 34.90 -6.60
C LYS A 462 29.23 34.53 -6.77
N VAL A 463 28.95 33.25 -7.02
CA VAL A 463 27.56 32.75 -7.12
C VAL A 463 26.84 32.95 -5.79
N LEU A 464 27.48 32.54 -4.69
CA LEU A 464 26.92 32.66 -3.36
C LEU A 464 26.74 34.13 -2.95
N ALA A 465 27.72 34.99 -3.24
CA ALA A 465 27.61 36.42 -2.97
C ALA A 465 26.42 37.06 -3.70
N LEU A 466 26.20 36.71 -4.98
CA LEU A 466 25.05 37.22 -5.74
C LEU A 466 23.72 36.71 -5.17
N ILE A 467 23.63 35.41 -4.83
CA ILE A 467 22.40 34.84 -4.27
C ILE A 467 22.06 35.50 -2.93
N GLU A 468 23.05 35.79 -2.09
CA GLU A 468 22.85 36.51 -0.83
C GLU A 468 22.46 37.99 -1.06
N GLU A 469 23.06 38.67 -2.04
CA GLU A 469 22.69 40.04 -2.42
C GLU A 469 21.24 40.13 -2.93
N GLU A 470 20.81 39.13 -3.70
CA GLU A 470 19.47 39.05 -4.28
C GLU A 470 18.41 38.45 -3.32
N LYS A 471 18.79 38.19 -2.06
CA LYS A 471 17.90 37.71 -1.00
C LYS A 471 16.81 38.74 -0.69
N GLY A 472 15.55 38.35 -0.84
CA GLY A 472 14.40 39.24 -0.68
C GLY A 472 14.20 40.23 -1.85
N GLN A 473 15.02 40.14 -2.90
CA GLN A 473 14.85 40.85 -4.16
C GLN A 473 14.36 39.90 -5.24
N HIS A 474 15.27 39.06 -5.75
CA HIS A 474 14.93 37.99 -6.68
C HIS A 474 14.35 36.79 -5.92
N PHE A 475 15.04 36.36 -4.85
CA PHE A 475 14.78 35.07 -4.21
C PHE A 475 14.05 35.21 -2.89
N ASP A 476 13.27 34.18 -2.55
CA ASP A 476 12.68 34.02 -1.23
C ASP A 476 13.77 33.96 -0.15
N PRO A 477 13.75 34.85 0.86
CA PRO A 477 14.73 34.86 1.94
C PRO A 477 14.89 33.52 2.65
N GLN A 478 13.79 32.78 2.85
CA GLN A 478 13.80 31.49 3.54
C GLN A 478 14.55 30.45 2.73
N LEU A 479 14.34 30.40 1.42
CA LEU A 479 15.02 29.44 0.54
C LEU A 479 16.52 29.71 0.46
N VAL A 480 16.93 30.98 0.40
CA VAL A 480 18.35 31.36 0.42
C VAL A 480 19.01 30.91 1.73
N GLU A 481 18.37 31.15 2.87
CA GLU A 481 18.88 30.71 4.18
C GLU A 481 19.04 29.19 4.25
N LEU A 482 18.05 28.43 3.77
CA LEU A 482 18.09 26.98 3.72
C LEU A 482 19.21 26.46 2.82
N MET A 483 19.41 27.08 1.66
CA MET A 483 20.50 26.74 0.73
C MET A 483 21.86 26.98 1.40
N MET A 484 22.08 28.16 1.99
CA MET A 484 23.35 28.51 2.62
C MET A 484 23.67 27.58 3.81
N ALA A 485 22.66 27.24 4.61
CA ALA A 485 22.82 26.33 5.75
C ALA A 485 23.08 24.87 5.34
N ASN A 486 22.75 24.48 4.10
CA ASN A 486 22.87 23.11 3.60
C ASN A 486 23.71 23.02 2.32
N LEU A 487 24.59 23.99 2.09
CA LEU A 487 25.30 24.17 0.82
C LEU A 487 26.04 22.90 0.35
N ASP A 488 26.63 22.15 1.28
CA ASP A 488 27.36 20.91 1.00
C ASP A 488 26.52 19.91 0.18
N LYS A 489 25.21 19.78 0.47
CA LYS A 489 24.31 18.88 -0.25
C LYS A 489 24.09 19.33 -1.70
N PHE A 490 23.94 20.63 -1.92
CA PHE A 490 23.78 21.19 -3.27
C PHE A 490 25.09 21.05 -4.08
N LEU A 491 26.24 21.23 -3.43
CA LEU A 491 27.54 21.02 -4.07
C LEU A 491 27.78 19.56 -4.43
N GLU A 492 27.36 18.62 -3.57
CA GLU A 492 27.42 17.18 -3.83
C GLU A 492 26.59 16.80 -5.06
N ILE A 493 25.35 17.28 -5.14
CA ILE A 493 24.48 17.07 -6.31
C ILE A 493 25.17 17.56 -7.60
N ARG A 494 25.78 18.75 -7.55
CA ARG A 494 26.50 19.32 -8.70
C ARG A 494 27.70 18.46 -9.09
N GLU A 495 28.49 18.01 -8.13
CA GLU A 495 29.69 17.19 -8.35
C GLU A 495 29.34 15.85 -9.00
N GLN A 496 28.29 15.19 -8.52
CA GLN A 496 27.82 13.89 -9.04
C GLN A 496 27.21 13.98 -10.45
N ASN A 497 26.80 15.18 -10.90
CA ASN A 497 26.12 15.39 -12.17
C ASN A 497 26.81 16.45 -13.04
N LYS A 498 28.14 16.46 -13.04
CA LYS A 498 28.96 17.39 -13.86
C LYS A 498 28.75 17.20 -15.36
N ASP A 499 28.71 18.33 -16.07
CA ASP A 499 28.76 18.34 -17.53
C ASP A 499 30.10 17.78 -18.02
N VAL A 500 30.04 16.67 -18.77
CA VAL A 500 31.20 16.15 -19.52
C VAL A 500 31.19 16.82 -20.88
N TYR A 501 31.83 17.99 -21.00
CA TYR A 501 32.00 18.63 -22.29
C TYR A 501 33.08 17.89 -23.08
N ILE A 502 32.66 17.00 -23.99
CA ILE A 502 33.55 16.47 -25.02
C ILE A 502 33.78 17.63 -25.99
N GLY A 503 34.95 18.25 -25.93
CA GLY A 503 35.31 19.42 -26.72
C GLY A 503 34.99 19.28 -28.21
N GLU A 504 34.66 20.42 -28.82
CA GLU A 504 34.25 20.60 -30.21
C GLU A 504 35.07 19.74 -31.22
N HIS A 505 34.35 19.06 -32.11
CA HIS A 505 34.86 18.62 -33.41
C HIS A 505 34.33 19.54 -34.51
#